data_AF-A0A0F9RQ27-F1
#
_entry.id   AF-A0A0F9RQ27-F1
#
_cell.length_a   1.000
_cell.length_b   1.000
_cell.length_c   1.000
_cell.angle_alpha   90.00
_cell.angle_beta   90.00
_cell.angle_gamma   90.00
#
_symmetry.space_group_name_H-M   'P 1'
#
loop_
_entity.id
_entity.type
_entity.pdbx_description
1 polymer ?
#
loop_
_entity_poly.entity_id
_entity_poly.type
_entity_poly.pdbx_seq_one_letter_code
_entity_poly.pdbx_strand_id
1 'polypeptide(L)'
;MYKENPKTKGSGIVCAIPQTGICPNMCDDCFFQSGRSYLEPLNENLPNMPDRWSVRTKNNVVRINDGNDSNCTTANIGWATRDYSMKFYNTAIPKLDHFDAPVVLTVNPGDMTDNDFHKLNTIPENLMFVRFRANTWNQSLGGQVVEHYATAQIPVVFTFMAYFTQIIPEAHDSFYTYRKRTLNSYWVIIQEAWDTVMAPYKHDEYVYACGKNANSFPCHRCGNCLREYFATTERINP
;
A
#
# COMPACT_ATOMS: atom_id res chain seq x y z
N MET A 1 6.64 -1.42 -23.58
CA MET A 1 6.73 0.03 -23.25
C MET A 1 6.23 0.20 -21.81
N TYR A 2 6.89 1.00 -20.98
CA TYR A 2 6.46 1.23 -19.60
C TYR A 2 5.08 1.92 -19.55
N LYS A 3 4.19 1.41 -18.69
CA LYS A 3 2.87 1.99 -18.40
C LYS A 3 2.87 2.55 -16.97
N GLU A 4 2.59 3.84 -16.85
CA GLU A 4 2.53 4.52 -15.55
C GLU A 4 1.24 4.17 -14.79
N ASN A 5 1.34 3.92 -13.48
CA ASN A 5 0.16 3.75 -12.64
C ASN A 5 -0.59 5.09 -12.51
N PRO A 6 -1.88 5.19 -12.90
CA PRO A 6 -2.65 6.43 -12.78
C PRO A 6 -2.71 7.00 -11.36
N LYS A 7 -2.59 6.15 -10.33
CA LYS A 7 -2.57 6.58 -8.92
C LYS A 7 -1.30 7.33 -8.55
N THR A 8 -0.14 6.98 -9.11
CA THR A 8 1.14 7.60 -8.76
C THR A 8 1.52 8.76 -9.69
N LYS A 9 0.74 9.00 -10.73
CA LYS A 9 0.99 10.10 -11.67
C LYS A 9 1.12 11.45 -10.96
N GLY A 10 2.26 12.10 -11.17
CA GLY A 10 2.61 13.40 -10.59
C GLY A 10 2.97 13.36 -9.10
N SER A 11 3.17 12.19 -8.49
CA SER A 11 3.49 12.08 -7.06
C SER A 11 4.97 11.96 -6.74
N GLY A 12 5.85 12.01 -7.75
CA GLY A 12 7.27 11.66 -7.58
C GLY A 12 7.53 10.16 -7.34
N ILE A 13 6.51 9.32 -7.48
CA ILE A 13 6.61 7.86 -7.35
C ILE A 13 6.33 7.21 -8.71
N VAL A 14 7.20 6.28 -9.10
CA VAL A 14 6.96 5.38 -10.23
C VAL A 14 6.88 3.94 -9.73
N CYS A 15 6.11 3.10 -10.40
CA CYS A 15 5.92 1.70 -10.00
C CYS A 15 6.82 0.81 -10.85
N ALA A 16 7.46 -0.19 -10.23
CA ALA A 16 8.23 -1.22 -10.92
C ALA A 16 7.64 -2.60 -10.62
N ILE A 17 7.42 -3.39 -11.67
CA ILE A 17 6.84 -4.73 -11.59
C ILE A 17 7.74 -5.68 -12.37
N PRO A 18 8.69 -6.35 -11.69
CA PRO A 18 9.71 -7.18 -12.33
C PRO A 18 9.20 -8.56 -12.76
N GLN A 19 8.02 -8.98 -12.29
CA GLN A 19 7.45 -10.28 -12.65
C GLN A 19 7.04 -10.31 -14.12
N THR A 20 7.18 -11.47 -14.76
CA THR A 20 6.90 -11.70 -16.19
C THR A 20 5.62 -12.50 -16.44
N GLY A 21 4.76 -12.65 -15.43
CA GLY A 21 3.54 -13.44 -15.52
C GLY A 21 2.65 -13.33 -14.29
N ILE A 22 1.59 -14.12 -14.28
CA ILE A 22 0.64 -14.18 -13.16
C ILE A 22 1.35 -14.71 -11.92
N CYS A 23 1.09 -14.10 -10.76
CA CYS A 23 1.65 -14.58 -9.50
C CYS A 23 1.11 -16.00 -9.19
N PRO A 24 1.97 -16.97 -8.83
CA PRO A 24 1.54 -18.35 -8.63
C PRO A 24 0.67 -18.54 -7.38
N ASN A 25 0.70 -17.60 -6.42
CA ASN A 25 -0.01 -17.74 -5.15
C ASN A 25 -1.53 -17.57 -5.27
N MET A 26 -2.02 -17.02 -6.40
CA MET A 26 -3.47 -16.84 -6.67
C MET A 26 -4.31 -16.28 -5.51
N CYS A 27 -3.74 -15.36 -4.71
CA CYS A 27 -4.43 -14.74 -3.58
C CYS A 27 -5.62 -13.89 -4.06
N ASP A 28 -6.78 -14.05 -3.42
CA ASP A 28 -8.01 -13.29 -3.76
C ASP A 28 -7.83 -11.77 -3.67
N ASP A 29 -6.96 -11.30 -2.77
CA ASP A 29 -6.63 -9.89 -2.59
C ASP A 29 -5.59 -9.35 -3.58
N CYS A 30 -4.99 -10.20 -4.42
CA CYS A 30 -3.96 -9.77 -5.35
C CYS A 30 -4.56 -8.91 -6.46
N PHE A 31 -4.16 -7.63 -6.49
CA PHE A 31 -4.63 -6.69 -7.49
C PHE A 31 -4.33 -7.16 -8.93
N PHE A 32 -3.18 -7.82 -9.13
CA PHE A 32 -2.80 -8.39 -10.43
C PHE A 32 -3.71 -9.51 -10.91
N GLN A 33 -4.21 -10.37 -10.03
CA GLN A 33 -4.98 -11.55 -10.44
C GLN A 33 -6.46 -11.24 -10.66
N SER A 34 -6.92 -10.11 -10.14
CA SER A 34 -8.33 -9.76 -10.15
C SER A 34 -8.89 -9.26 -11.51
N GLY A 35 -8.06 -9.13 -12.55
CA GLY A 35 -8.48 -8.56 -13.84
C GLY A 35 -8.73 -7.04 -13.80
N ARG A 36 -8.37 -6.39 -12.69
CA ARG A 36 -8.62 -4.96 -12.44
C ARG A 36 -7.36 -4.09 -12.61
N SER A 37 -6.24 -4.72 -12.95
CA SER A 37 -4.96 -4.05 -13.10
C SER A 37 -5.01 -3.01 -14.22
N TYR A 38 -4.26 -1.92 -14.05
CA TYR A 38 -4.06 -0.95 -15.14
C TYR A 38 -3.15 -1.50 -16.25
N LEU A 39 -2.62 -2.72 -16.06
CA LEU A 39 -1.76 -3.45 -16.98
C LEU A 39 -2.49 -4.61 -17.67
N GLU A 40 -3.81 -4.74 -17.57
CA GLU A 40 -4.51 -5.77 -18.33
C GLU A 40 -4.39 -5.54 -19.85
N PRO A 41 -4.19 -6.62 -20.64
CA PRO A 41 -3.91 -7.99 -20.20
C PRO A 41 -2.44 -8.14 -19.74
N LEU A 42 -2.21 -8.81 -18.59
CA LEU A 42 -0.89 -8.83 -17.94
C LEU A 42 0.22 -9.45 -18.78
N ASN A 43 -0.08 -10.50 -19.55
CA ASN A 43 0.87 -11.21 -20.42
C ASN A 43 1.50 -10.32 -21.49
N GLU A 44 0.83 -9.22 -21.87
CA GLU A 44 1.34 -8.27 -22.87
C GLU A 44 2.09 -7.10 -22.24
N ASN A 45 1.92 -6.88 -20.93
CA ASN A 45 2.34 -5.67 -20.23
C ASN A 45 3.35 -5.92 -19.11
N LEU A 46 3.70 -7.18 -18.86
CA LEU A 46 4.71 -7.59 -17.88
C LEU A 46 6.00 -8.07 -18.60
N PRO A 47 7.19 -7.77 -18.06
CA PRO A 47 7.42 -6.94 -16.88
C PRO A 47 7.18 -5.45 -17.18
N ASN A 48 6.73 -4.69 -16.19
CA ASN A 48 6.50 -3.25 -16.31
C ASN A 48 7.53 -2.49 -15.47
N MET A 49 8.71 -2.27 -16.05
CA MET A 49 9.84 -1.64 -15.39
C MET A 49 10.10 -0.24 -15.97
N PRO A 50 10.21 0.81 -15.14
CA PRO A 50 10.54 2.15 -15.63
C PRO A 50 12.00 2.22 -16.06
N ASP A 51 12.29 3.01 -17.10
CA ASP A 51 13.67 3.25 -17.53
C ASP A 51 14.49 3.93 -16.42
N ARG A 52 15.70 3.40 -16.16
CA ARG A 52 16.56 3.82 -15.06
C ARG A 52 17.06 5.25 -15.23
N TRP A 53 17.38 5.64 -16.47
CA TRP A 53 17.85 6.99 -16.76
C TRP A 53 16.74 8.02 -16.52
N SER A 54 15.51 7.72 -16.94
CA SER A 54 14.35 8.57 -16.68
C SER A 54 14.03 8.69 -15.19
N VAL A 55 14.12 7.60 -14.43
CA VAL A 55 13.94 7.62 -12.97
C VAL A 55 14.96 8.53 -12.31
N ARG A 56 16.24 8.36 -12.64
CA ARG A 56 17.34 9.14 -12.06
C ARG A 56 17.23 10.62 -12.40
N THR A 57 17.00 10.96 -13.67
CA THR A 57 16.93 12.37 -14.12
C THR A 57 15.73 13.13 -13.55
N LYS A 58 14.63 12.43 -13.24
CA LYS A 58 13.42 13.01 -12.63
C LYS A 58 13.42 12.93 -11.10
N ASN A 59 14.45 12.34 -10.50
CA ASN A 59 14.55 12.12 -9.05
C ASN A 59 13.33 11.40 -8.46
N ASN A 60 12.79 10.41 -9.19
CA ASN A 60 11.62 9.66 -8.75
C ASN A 60 12.00 8.55 -7.77
N VAL A 61 11.14 8.30 -6.78
CA VAL A 61 11.20 7.10 -5.93
C VAL A 61 10.49 5.94 -6.63
N VAL A 62 11.11 4.76 -6.65
CA VAL A 62 10.55 3.56 -7.26
C VAL A 62 9.85 2.68 -6.22
N ARG A 63 8.54 2.53 -6.35
CA ARG A 63 7.77 1.55 -5.58
C ARG A 63 7.88 0.18 -6.24
N ILE A 64 8.53 -0.76 -5.57
CA ILE A 64 8.75 -2.12 -6.08
C ILE A 64 7.52 -3.00 -5.80
N ASN A 65 7.16 -3.83 -6.78
CA ASN A 65 6.04 -4.76 -6.74
C ASN A 65 4.69 -4.08 -6.47
N ASP A 66 4.35 -3.07 -7.27
CA ASP A 66 3.05 -2.42 -7.14
C ASP A 66 1.90 -3.38 -7.45
N GLY A 67 1.23 -3.87 -6.40
CA GLY A 67 0.09 -4.81 -6.49
C GLY A 67 0.44 -6.27 -6.19
N ASN A 68 1.72 -6.59 -5.97
CA ASN A 68 2.21 -7.92 -5.58
C ASN A 68 3.00 -7.81 -4.27
N ASP A 69 3.33 -8.94 -3.66
CA ASP A 69 4.08 -8.98 -2.42
C ASP A 69 5.59 -9.04 -2.71
N SER A 70 6.38 -8.12 -2.12
CA SER A 70 7.84 -8.08 -2.29
C SER A 70 8.60 -9.26 -1.67
N ASN A 71 7.98 -10.02 -0.77
CA ASN A 71 8.53 -11.28 -0.27
C ASN A 71 8.33 -12.47 -1.23
N CYS A 72 7.52 -12.32 -2.28
CA CYS A 72 7.37 -13.37 -3.29
C CYS A 72 8.48 -13.24 -4.33
N THR A 73 9.34 -14.25 -4.53
CA THR A 73 10.47 -14.22 -5.48
C THR A 73 11.56 -13.17 -5.16
N THR A 74 11.87 -12.99 -3.87
CA THR A 74 12.83 -11.99 -3.34
C THR A 74 14.15 -11.90 -4.12
N ALA A 75 14.77 -13.03 -4.46
CA ALA A 75 16.03 -13.05 -5.20
C ALA A 75 15.91 -12.41 -6.61
N ASN A 76 14.82 -12.69 -7.32
CA ASN A 76 14.58 -12.10 -8.64
C ASN A 76 14.30 -10.59 -8.51
N ILE A 77 13.47 -10.21 -7.54
CA ILE A 77 13.15 -8.80 -7.28
C ILE A 77 14.43 -8.02 -6.99
N GLY A 78 15.23 -8.47 -6.01
CA GLY A 78 16.47 -7.80 -5.61
C GLY A 78 17.42 -7.62 -6.78
N TRP A 79 17.58 -8.65 -7.63
CA TRP A 79 18.41 -8.54 -8.83
C TRP A 79 17.84 -7.54 -9.86
N ALA A 80 16.53 -7.59 -10.14
CA ALA A 80 15.88 -6.74 -11.12
C ALA A 80 15.87 -5.25 -10.71
N THR A 81 15.86 -4.97 -9.40
CA THR A 81 15.71 -3.62 -8.85
C THR A 81 16.99 -3.05 -8.23
N ARG A 82 18.11 -3.77 -8.29
CA ARG A 82 19.39 -3.37 -7.68
C ARG A 82 19.88 -1.98 -8.11
N ASP A 83 19.61 -1.61 -9.36
CA ASP A 83 20.13 -0.39 -9.98
C ASP A 83 19.21 0.84 -9.80
N TYR A 84 18.08 0.70 -9.10
CA TYR A 84 17.28 1.85 -8.67
C TYR A 84 17.81 2.35 -7.32
N SER A 85 18.37 3.56 -7.31
CA SER A 85 18.96 4.16 -6.12
C SER A 85 17.92 4.58 -5.08
N MET A 86 16.76 5.06 -5.55
CA MET A 86 15.64 5.45 -4.68
C MET A 86 14.51 4.47 -4.87
N LYS A 87 14.34 3.53 -3.94
CA LYS A 87 13.31 2.50 -4.02
C LYS A 87 12.76 2.13 -2.65
N PHE A 88 11.53 1.63 -2.61
CA PHE A 88 10.97 0.99 -1.43
C PHE A 88 10.11 -0.21 -1.81
N TYR A 89 9.94 -1.13 -0.87
CA TYR A 89 9.18 -2.36 -1.05
C TYR A 89 7.82 -2.30 -0.37
N ASN A 90 6.87 -3.12 -0.82
CA ASN A 90 5.62 -3.35 -0.10
C ASN A 90 5.34 -4.83 0.08
N THR A 91 4.98 -5.23 1.29
CA THR A 91 4.74 -6.63 1.65
C THR A 91 3.56 -6.74 2.60
N ALA A 92 2.90 -7.90 2.59
CA ALA A 92 1.99 -8.36 3.63
C ALA A 92 2.66 -9.42 4.51
N ILE A 93 3.80 -9.99 4.09
CA ILE A 93 4.56 -10.98 4.85
C ILE A 93 5.52 -10.27 5.83
N PRO A 94 5.51 -10.59 7.14
CA PRO A 94 6.33 -9.95 8.17
C PRO A 94 7.77 -10.48 8.21
N LYS A 95 8.44 -10.53 7.05
CA LYS A 95 9.86 -10.88 6.90
C LYS A 95 10.56 -9.69 6.23
N LEU A 96 11.24 -8.86 7.01
CA LEU A 96 11.64 -7.51 6.56
C LEU A 96 13.15 -7.28 6.50
N ASP A 97 13.93 -8.06 7.26
CA ASP A 97 15.37 -7.80 7.48
C ASP A 97 16.24 -7.95 6.23
N HIS A 98 15.75 -8.64 5.21
CA HIS A 98 16.49 -8.91 3.98
C HIS A 98 16.33 -7.80 2.92
N PHE A 99 15.45 -6.81 3.14
CA PHE A 99 15.27 -5.71 2.18
C PHE A 99 16.38 -4.67 2.32
N ASP A 100 16.99 -4.31 1.18
CA ASP A 100 18.07 -3.32 1.06
C ASP A 100 17.58 -1.86 1.03
N ALA A 101 16.29 -1.63 1.26
CA ALA A 101 15.66 -0.32 1.17
C ALA A 101 14.41 -0.25 2.08
N PRO A 102 13.81 0.94 2.28
CA PRO A 102 12.60 1.09 3.08
C PRO A 102 11.48 0.13 2.67
N VAL A 103 10.69 -0.32 3.64
CA VAL A 103 9.59 -1.28 3.41
C VAL A 103 8.29 -0.85 4.06
N VAL A 104 7.18 -1.02 3.36
CA VAL A 104 5.82 -0.91 3.88
C VAL A 104 5.29 -2.30 4.22
N LEU A 105 4.84 -2.49 5.45
CA LEU A 105 4.16 -3.72 5.87
C LEU A 105 2.65 -3.50 5.95
N THR A 106 1.87 -4.32 5.25
CA THR A 106 0.43 -4.43 5.52
C THR A 106 0.23 -5.35 6.70
N VAL A 107 -0.30 -4.82 7.81
CA VAL A 107 -0.33 -5.57 9.07
C VAL A 107 -1.53 -6.49 9.20
N ASN A 108 -2.66 -6.21 8.53
CA ASN A 108 -3.87 -7.05 8.57
C ASN A 108 -4.30 -7.49 7.15
N PRO A 109 -3.49 -8.30 6.44
CA PRO A 109 -3.83 -8.79 5.10
C PRO A 109 -4.88 -9.92 5.13
N GLY A 110 -5.59 -10.14 4.01
CA GLY A 110 -6.46 -11.31 3.84
C GLY A 110 -7.47 -11.49 4.97
N ASP A 111 -7.55 -12.72 5.47
CA ASP A 111 -8.46 -13.14 6.54
C ASP A 111 -8.19 -12.43 7.89
N MET A 112 -7.01 -11.81 8.03
CA MET A 112 -6.68 -11.02 9.22
C MET A 112 -7.34 -9.65 9.22
N THR A 113 -7.84 -9.15 8.08
CA THR A 113 -8.34 -7.77 7.91
C THR A 113 -9.22 -7.30 9.07
N ASP A 114 -10.07 -8.16 9.60
CA ASP A 114 -11.05 -7.82 10.65
C ASP A 114 -10.72 -8.38 12.04
N ASN A 115 -9.78 -9.32 12.14
CA ASN A 115 -9.65 -10.17 13.33
C ASN A 115 -8.26 -10.19 13.95
N ASP A 116 -7.21 -9.88 13.19
CA ASP A 116 -5.82 -10.03 13.66
C ASP A 116 -4.86 -9.07 12.94
N PHE A 117 -3.65 -8.91 13.47
CA PHE A 117 -2.59 -8.16 12.81
C PHE A 117 -1.20 -8.72 13.12
N HIS A 118 -0.29 -8.56 12.17
CA HIS A 118 1.12 -8.85 12.39
C HIS A 118 1.68 -7.90 13.43
N LYS A 119 1.97 -8.42 14.63
CA LYS A 119 2.66 -7.70 15.70
C LYS A 119 4.16 -8.01 15.63
N LEU A 120 4.95 -7.04 15.17
CA LEU A 120 6.42 -7.19 15.16
C LEU A 120 6.97 -6.99 16.57
N ASN A 121 7.66 -8.00 17.10
CA ASN A 121 8.36 -7.91 18.40
C ASN A 121 9.58 -6.99 18.32
N THR A 122 10.31 -7.08 17.21
CA THR A 122 11.44 -6.20 16.90
C THR A 122 11.10 -5.44 15.65
N ILE A 123 11.15 -4.12 15.73
CA ILE A 123 10.83 -3.22 14.61
C ILE A 123 12.13 -2.95 13.85
N PRO A 124 12.23 -3.36 12.57
CA PRO A 124 13.45 -3.17 11.80
C PRO A 124 13.59 -1.71 11.37
N GLU A 125 14.82 -1.22 11.29
CA GLU A 125 15.11 0.19 10.98
C GLU A 125 14.60 0.62 9.59
N ASN A 126 14.53 -0.31 8.65
CA ASN A 126 14.01 -0.08 7.31
C ASN A 126 12.46 -0.08 7.23
N LEU A 127 11.73 -0.34 8.32
CA LEU A 127 10.26 -0.27 8.32
C LEU A 127 9.80 1.18 8.18
N MET A 128 9.28 1.53 7.00
CA MET A 128 8.89 2.88 6.64
C MET A 128 7.61 3.31 7.36
N PHE A 129 6.58 2.47 7.28
CA PHE A 129 5.32 2.61 8.00
C PHE A 129 4.55 1.29 7.91
N VAL A 130 3.53 1.15 8.75
CA VAL A 130 2.56 0.06 8.61
C VAL A 130 1.28 0.54 7.93
N ARG A 131 0.79 -0.26 6.99
CA ARG A 131 -0.50 -0.05 6.33
C ARG A 131 -1.55 -0.90 7.03
N PHE A 132 -2.58 -0.24 7.56
CA PHE A 132 -3.75 -0.91 8.12
C PHE A 132 -4.91 -0.83 7.13
N ARG A 133 -5.47 -1.97 6.72
CA ARG A 133 -6.71 -2.03 5.92
C ARG A 133 -7.87 -1.71 6.85
N ALA A 134 -8.53 -0.58 6.62
CA ALA A 134 -9.56 -0.06 7.52
C ALA A 134 -10.96 -0.21 6.92
N ASN A 135 -11.93 -0.46 7.79
CA ASN A 135 -13.35 -0.42 7.52
C ASN A 135 -14.11 0.02 8.78
N THR A 136 -15.45 0.05 8.72
CA THR A 136 -16.24 0.55 9.84
C THR A 136 -16.43 -0.46 10.98
N TRP A 137 -16.07 -1.73 10.80
CA TRP A 137 -16.23 -2.78 11.81
C TRP A 137 -14.93 -3.25 12.47
N ASN A 138 -13.77 -2.92 11.91
CA ASN A 138 -12.46 -3.31 12.46
C ASN A 138 -11.76 -2.20 13.27
N GLN A 139 -12.51 -1.23 13.79
CA GLN A 139 -11.97 -0.07 14.50
C GLN A 139 -11.20 -0.45 15.78
N SER A 140 -11.68 -1.44 16.53
CA SER A 140 -10.97 -1.92 17.74
C SER A 140 -9.59 -2.49 17.41
N LEU A 141 -9.48 -3.22 16.30
CA LEU A 141 -8.21 -3.73 15.79
C LEU A 141 -7.29 -2.58 15.35
N GLY A 142 -7.85 -1.56 14.67
CA GLY A 142 -7.13 -0.33 14.31
C GLY A 142 -6.54 0.39 15.53
N GLY A 143 -7.29 0.47 16.64
CA GLY A 143 -6.79 1.01 17.90
C GLY A 143 -5.58 0.25 18.46
N GLN A 144 -5.61 -1.09 18.43
CA GLN A 144 -4.50 -1.93 18.87
C GLN A 144 -3.25 -1.78 17.98
N VAL A 145 -3.45 -1.64 16.66
CA VAL A 145 -2.36 -1.38 15.71
C VAL A 145 -1.71 -0.03 15.99
N VAL A 146 -2.52 1.02 16.23
CA VAL A 146 -2.03 2.35 16.58
C VAL A 146 -1.25 2.30 17.89
N GLU A 147 -1.81 1.70 18.94
CA GLU A 147 -1.12 1.55 20.23
C GLU A 147 0.23 0.84 20.09
N HIS A 148 0.31 -0.23 19.28
CA HIS A 148 1.57 -0.96 19.10
C HIS A 148 2.62 -0.17 18.31
N TYR A 149 2.24 0.40 17.16
CA TYR A 149 3.20 0.98 16.22
C TYR A 149 3.46 2.47 16.44
N ALA A 150 2.44 3.27 16.74
CA ALA A 150 2.62 4.71 16.95
C ALA A 150 3.42 4.99 18.23
N THR A 151 3.25 4.19 19.29
CA THR A 151 4.09 4.28 20.51
C THR A 151 5.56 3.99 20.22
N ALA A 152 5.85 3.16 19.22
CA ALA A 152 7.20 2.91 18.73
C ALA A 152 7.64 3.91 17.64
N GLN A 153 6.93 5.02 17.48
CA GLN A 153 7.20 6.08 16.50
C GLN A 153 7.22 5.56 15.05
N ILE A 154 6.44 4.52 14.76
CA ILE A 154 6.23 4.00 13.41
C ILE A 154 4.88 4.50 12.91
N PRO A 155 4.84 5.22 11.76
CA PRO A 155 3.58 5.71 11.22
C PRO A 155 2.60 4.57 10.89
N VAL A 156 1.32 4.81 11.16
CA VAL A 156 0.20 3.93 10.82
C VAL A 156 -0.65 4.60 9.75
N VAL A 157 -0.71 4.00 8.56
CA VAL A 157 -1.46 4.52 7.42
C VAL A 157 -2.72 3.68 7.19
N PHE A 158 -3.87 4.25 7.58
CA PHE A 158 -5.20 3.69 7.34
C PHE A 158 -5.52 3.72 5.84
N THR A 159 -5.75 2.56 5.26
CA THR A 159 -6.18 2.39 3.87
C THR A 159 -7.58 1.83 3.86
N PHE A 160 -8.57 2.69 3.59
CA PHE A 160 -9.97 2.30 3.58
C PHE A 160 -10.27 1.34 2.43
N MET A 161 -10.94 0.25 2.77
CA MET A 161 -11.29 -0.82 1.85
C MET A 161 -12.28 -0.35 0.78
N ALA A 162 -12.06 -0.81 -0.45
CA ALA A 162 -13.04 -0.77 -1.53
C ALA A 162 -13.52 -2.21 -1.79
N TYR A 163 -14.82 -2.43 -1.70
CA TYR A 163 -15.42 -3.77 -1.81
C TYR A 163 -16.01 -3.97 -3.20
N PHE A 164 -15.53 -4.99 -3.90
CA PHE A 164 -15.90 -5.26 -5.29
C PHE A 164 -16.81 -6.48 -5.40
N THR A 165 -16.44 -7.54 -4.68
CA THR A 165 -17.16 -8.82 -4.62
C THR A 165 -17.49 -9.19 -3.18
N GLN A 166 -16.77 -8.62 -2.21
CA GLN A 166 -16.97 -8.87 -0.79
C GLN A 166 -18.26 -8.23 -0.29
N ILE A 167 -18.87 -8.91 0.68
CA ILE A 167 -20.12 -8.47 1.32
C ILE A 167 -19.78 -7.51 2.45
N ILE A 168 -20.38 -6.32 2.42
CA ILE A 168 -20.39 -5.40 3.55
C ILE A 168 -21.45 -5.92 4.53
N PRO A 169 -21.14 -6.10 5.83
CA PRO A 169 -22.13 -6.50 6.80
C PRO A 169 -23.31 -5.51 6.84
N GLU A 170 -24.53 -6.02 6.96
CA GLU A 170 -25.77 -5.22 6.86
C GLU A 170 -25.77 -4.01 7.81
N ALA A 171 -25.26 -4.19 9.04
CA ALA A 171 -25.14 -3.13 10.04
C ALA A 171 -24.23 -1.95 9.61
N HIS A 172 -23.44 -2.12 8.55
CA HIS A 172 -22.48 -1.15 8.05
C HIS A 172 -22.75 -0.66 6.63
N ASP A 173 -23.75 -1.20 5.92
CA ASP A 173 -24.00 -0.87 4.51
C ASP A 173 -24.25 0.64 4.30
N SER A 174 -24.94 1.29 5.23
CA SER A 174 -25.21 2.74 5.20
C SER A 174 -23.96 3.62 5.24
N PHE A 175 -22.80 3.08 5.62
CA PHE A 175 -21.52 3.78 5.63
C PHE A 175 -20.78 3.71 4.29
N TYR A 176 -21.37 3.07 3.29
CA TYR A 176 -20.76 2.87 1.98
C TYR A 176 -21.65 3.41 0.87
N THR A 177 -21.00 3.84 -0.21
CA THR A 177 -21.66 4.26 -1.44
C THR A 177 -21.07 3.54 -2.63
N TYR A 178 -21.95 3.11 -3.53
CA TYR A 178 -21.55 2.44 -4.75
C TYR A 178 -20.95 3.44 -5.74
N ARG A 179 -19.76 3.13 -6.26
CA ARG A 179 -19.09 3.91 -7.30
C ARG A 179 -18.80 3.03 -8.50
N LYS A 180 -19.02 3.59 -9.70
CA LYS A 180 -18.65 2.98 -10.97
C LYS A 180 -17.60 3.83 -11.68
N ARG A 181 -16.42 3.25 -11.91
CA ARG A 181 -15.42 3.73 -12.88
C ARG A 181 -15.52 2.88 -14.14
N THR A 182 -14.96 3.36 -15.25
CA THR A 182 -15.08 2.75 -16.60
C THR A 182 -15.01 1.22 -16.61
N LEU A 183 -14.08 0.61 -15.87
CA LEU A 183 -13.86 -0.84 -15.82
C LEU A 183 -14.27 -1.50 -14.49
N ASN A 184 -14.55 -0.72 -13.45
CA ASN A 184 -14.58 -1.21 -12.08
C ASN A 184 -15.74 -0.60 -11.32
N SER A 185 -16.58 -1.43 -10.73
CA SER A 185 -17.59 -0.99 -9.79
C SER A 185 -17.31 -1.55 -8.40
N TYR A 186 -17.50 -0.71 -7.39
CA TYR A 186 -17.11 -1.04 -6.03
C TYR A 186 -17.80 -0.12 -5.02
N TRP A 187 -18.02 -0.64 -3.83
CA TRP A 187 -18.47 0.11 -2.67
C TRP A 187 -17.28 0.78 -1.98
N VAL A 188 -17.43 2.04 -1.62
CA VAL A 188 -16.44 2.78 -0.83
C VAL A 188 -17.08 3.51 0.32
N ILE A 189 -16.28 3.72 1.36
CA ILE A 189 -16.71 4.48 2.53
C ILE A 189 -17.17 5.90 2.14
N ILE A 190 -18.22 6.39 2.80
CA ILE A 190 -18.67 7.78 2.71
C ILE A 190 -17.85 8.70 3.62
N GLN A 191 -17.95 10.01 3.41
CA GLN A 191 -17.19 11.00 4.19
C GLN A 191 -17.48 10.91 5.69
N GLU A 192 -18.75 10.85 6.07
CA GLU A 192 -19.17 10.81 7.47
C GLU A 192 -18.56 9.62 8.23
N ALA A 193 -18.65 8.42 7.65
CA ALA A 193 -18.07 7.22 8.24
C ALA A 193 -16.54 7.29 8.31
N TRP A 194 -15.89 7.86 7.29
CA TRP A 194 -14.45 8.09 7.30
C TRP A 194 -14.05 9.03 8.45
N ASP A 195 -14.81 10.12 8.65
CA ASP A 195 -14.58 11.07 9.73
C ASP A 195 -14.75 10.39 11.09
N THR A 196 -15.76 9.53 11.26
CA THR A 196 -15.96 8.75 12.48
C THR A 196 -14.76 7.86 12.79
N VAL A 197 -14.26 7.10 11.81
CA VAL A 197 -13.12 6.19 12.00
C VAL A 197 -11.83 6.96 12.30
N MET A 198 -11.62 8.11 11.67
CA MET A 198 -10.39 8.89 11.83
C MET A 198 -10.42 9.87 13.01
N ALA A 199 -11.58 10.22 13.55
CA ALA A 199 -11.73 11.19 14.63
C ALA A 199 -10.85 10.93 15.86
N PRO A 200 -10.71 9.68 16.36
CA PRO A 200 -9.85 9.39 17.51
C PRO A 200 -8.37 9.75 17.30
N TYR A 201 -7.92 9.82 16.04
CA TYR A 201 -6.52 9.98 15.66
C TYR A 201 -6.19 11.36 15.10
N LYS A 202 -7.13 12.31 15.12
CA LYS A 202 -6.98 13.64 14.49
C LYS A 202 -5.74 14.42 14.95
N HIS A 203 -5.25 14.15 16.15
CA HIS A 203 -4.13 14.84 16.78
C HIS A 203 -2.89 13.94 16.97
N ASP A 204 -2.91 12.72 16.43
CA ASP A 204 -1.78 11.80 16.47
C ASP A 204 -0.87 12.04 15.26
N GLU A 205 0.38 12.42 15.51
CA GLU A 205 1.35 12.74 14.46
C GLU A 205 1.88 11.50 13.71
N TYR A 206 1.59 10.30 14.19
CA TYR A 206 1.99 9.04 13.55
C TYR A 206 0.82 8.37 12.84
N VAL A 207 -0.41 8.89 12.92
CA VAL A 207 -1.58 8.27 12.28
C VAL A 207 -2.05 9.08 11.07
N TYR A 208 -2.16 8.40 9.94
CA TYR A 208 -2.53 8.99 8.65
C TYR A 208 -3.56 8.13 7.92
N ALA A 209 -4.22 8.71 6.92
CA ALA A 209 -5.04 7.98 5.98
C ALA A 209 -4.45 8.04 4.56
N CYS A 210 -4.55 6.94 3.82
CA CYS A 210 -4.28 6.90 2.39
C CYS A 210 -5.49 7.47 1.63
N GLY A 211 -5.24 8.39 0.70
CA GLY A 211 -6.29 9.22 0.12
C GLY A 211 -6.62 10.41 1.00
N LYS A 212 -7.69 11.13 0.68
CA LYS A 212 -8.14 12.31 1.44
C LYS A 212 -9.66 12.34 1.39
N ASN A 213 -10.32 12.64 2.51
CA ASN A 213 -11.76 12.90 2.59
C ASN A 213 -12.60 11.83 1.85
N ALA A 214 -12.52 10.57 2.28
CA ALA A 214 -13.26 9.43 1.70
C ALA A 214 -13.20 9.29 0.16
N ASN A 215 -12.16 9.88 -0.45
CA ASN A 215 -11.98 9.92 -1.88
C ASN A 215 -10.61 9.32 -2.23
N SER A 216 -10.64 8.43 -3.22
CA SER A 216 -9.44 7.88 -3.83
C SER A 216 -8.81 8.94 -4.75
N PHE A 217 -7.97 9.77 -4.15
CA PHE A 217 -7.15 10.73 -4.88
C PHE A 217 -5.83 10.09 -5.32
N PRO A 218 -5.19 10.63 -6.39
CA PRO A 218 -3.82 10.28 -6.72
C PRO A 218 -2.87 10.55 -5.55
N CYS A 219 -1.78 9.78 -5.47
CA CYS A 219 -0.82 9.78 -4.38
C CYS A 219 -0.18 11.16 -4.12
N HIS A 220 -0.13 12.05 -5.11
CA HIS A 220 0.38 13.42 -4.94
C HIS A 220 -0.47 14.26 -3.97
N ARG A 221 -1.69 13.83 -3.63
CA ARG A 221 -2.57 14.54 -2.70
C ARG A 221 -2.43 14.12 -1.24
N CYS A 222 -2.06 12.87 -0.96
CA CYS A 222 -1.79 12.43 0.42
C CYS A 222 -0.30 12.55 0.77
N GLY A 223 0.61 12.24 -0.16
CA GLY A 223 2.05 12.41 0.06
C GLY A 223 2.70 11.42 1.04
N ASN A 224 1.91 10.61 1.78
CA ASN A 224 2.40 9.72 2.84
C ASN A 224 3.62 8.89 2.41
N CYS A 225 3.53 8.15 1.29
CA CYS A 225 4.63 7.28 0.87
C CYS A 225 5.94 8.02 0.57
N LEU A 226 5.85 9.24 0.02
CA LEU A 226 7.04 10.02 -0.30
C LEU A 226 7.64 10.64 0.95
N ARG A 227 6.80 11.20 1.84
CA ARG A 227 7.21 11.74 3.13
C ARG A 227 7.91 10.68 3.98
N GLU A 228 7.27 9.54 4.17
CA GLU A 228 7.83 8.47 5.00
C GLU A 228 9.07 7.82 4.37
N TYR A 229 9.15 7.78 3.04
CA TYR A 229 10.37 7.34 2.36
C TYR A 229 11.56 8.19 2.77
N PHE A 230 11.45 9.52 2.64
CA PHE A 230 12.56 10.41 2.98
C PHE A 230 12.89 10.40 4.48
N ALA A 231 11.89 10.43 5.35
CA ALA A 231 12.08 10.31 6.80
C ALA A 231 12.79 9.00 7.18
N THR A 232 12.42 7.89 6.53
CA THR A 232 13.07 6.59 6.76
C THR A 232 14.49 6.57 6.20
N THR A 233 14.75 7.16 5.04
CA THR A 233 16.11 7.23 4.49
C THR A 233 17.05 8.06 5.35
N GLU A 234 16.56 9.14 5.96
CA GLU A 234 17.31 9.94 6.94
C GLU A 234 17.57 9.14 8.22
N ARG A 235 16.60 8.34 8.68
CA ARG A 235 16.76 7.46 9.85
C ARG A 235 17.82 6.38 9.66
N ILE A 236 17.87 5.75 8.49
CA ILE A 236 18.81 4.64 8.21
C ILE A 236 20.20 5.13 7.75
N ASN A 237 20.31 6.37 7.25
CA ASN A 237 21.57 6.99 6.81
C ASN A 237 21.71 8.40 7.42
N PRO A 238 21.94 8.52 8.74
CA PRO A 238 22.04 9.81 9.43
C PRO A 238 23.29 10.63 9.04
#